data_AF-A0A960Y9J3-F1
#
_entry.id   AF-A0A960Y9J3-F1
#
_cell.length_a   1.000
_cell.length_b   1.000
_cell.length_c   1.000
_cell.angle_alpha   90.00
_cell.angle_beta   90.00
_cell.angle_gamma   90.00
#
_symmetry.space_group_name_H-M   'P 1'
#
loop_
_entity.id
_entity.type
_entity.pdbx_description
1 polymer ?
#
loop_
_entity_poly.entity_id
_entity_poly.type
_entity_poly.pdbx_seq_one_letter_code
_entity_poly.pdbx_strand_id
1 'polypeptide(L)'
;MRRSPGAERRLWFLLFVLSALLMLAIAGAACGDDDDDDDSSSSIDDDTGDDDITDDDDDDDTDDDDTSDDDTADDDTGDDDTAEAPFFPVGGPFADADENAGEWVWLPVPGNICRDGSATGIAVRLQENANKLMIFMQGGGACFDAGTCAGNPKKFGEAEFNSATTGELTRA
;
A
#
# COMPACT_ATOMS: atom_id res chain seq x y z
N MET A 1 46.87 28.55 -36.64
CA MET A 1 46.27 29.28 -35.49
C MET A 1 46.94 28.83 -34.21
N ARG A 2 47.79 29.66 -33.60
CA ARG A 2 48.50 29.33 -32.35
C ARG A 2 47.56 29.60 -31.17
N ARG A 3 47.11 28.56 -30.46
CA ARG A 3 46.29 28.70 -29.24
C ARG A 3 47.13 29.36 -28.15
N SER A 4 46.60 30.41 -27.53
CA SER A 4 47.26 31.13 -26.44
C SER A 4 47.43 30.21 -25.21
N PRO A 5 48.65 30.01 -24.69
CA PRO A 5 48.91 29.08 -23.57
C PRO A 5 48.23 29.48 -22.24
N GLY A 6 47.68 30.69 -22.15
CA GLY A 6 46.91 31.14 -20.98
C GLY A 6 45.45 30.67 -20.93
N ALA A 7 44.87 30.23 -22.06
CA ALA A 7 43.45 29.86 -22.12
C ALA A 7 43.20 28.48 -21.48
N GLU A 8 44.12 27.54 -21.63
CA GLU A 8 43.96 26.17 -21.13
C GLU A 8 44.05 26.13 -19.61
N ARG A 9 45.01 26.86 -19.02
CA ARG A 9 45.13 26.97 -17.54
C ARG A 9 43.89 27.60 -16.89
N ARG A 10 43.23 28.54 -17.56
CA ARG A 10 41.99 29.16 -17.07
C ARG A 10 40.79 28.22 -17.19
N LEU A 11 40.73 27.43 -18.27
CA LEU A 11 39.69 26.43 -18.45
C LEU A 11 39.79 25.30 -17.42
N TRP A 12 40.99 24.79 -17.16
CA TRP A 12 41.24 23.79 -16.12
C TRP A 12 40.92 24.31 -14.71
N PHE A 13 41.25 25.58 -14.42
CA PHE A 13 40.92 26.19 -13.14
C PHE A 13 39.41 26.37 -12.96
N LEU A 14 38.69 26.78 -14.01
CA LEU A 14 37.24 26.89 -13.99
C LEU A 14 36.56 25.53 -13.82
N LEU A 15 37.02 24.49 -14.51
CA LEU A 15 36.50 23.13 -14.34
C LEU A 15 36.74 22.60 -12.92
N PHE A 16 37.89 22.91 -12.32
CA PHE A 16 38.19 22.52 -10.94
C PHE A 16 37.27 23.22 -9.92
N VAL A 17 37.06 24.53 -10.07
CA VAL A 17 36.15 25.30 -9.21
C VAL A 17 34.70 24.86 -9.37
N LEU A 18 34.26 24.57 -10.60
CA LEU A 18 32.89 24.15 -10.88
C LEU A 18 32.62 22.72 -10.36
N SER A 19 33.62 21.84 -10.44
CA SER A 19 33.58 20.51 -9.80
C SER A 19 33.52 20.59 -8.28
N ALA A 20 34.34 21.47 -7.65
CA ALA A 20 34.32 21.67 -6.20
C ALA A 20 32.98 22.24 -5.71
N LEU A 21 32.38 23.18 -6.45
CA LEU A 21 31.05 23.72 -6.14
C LEU A 21 29.94 22.67 -6.28
N LEU A 22 30.04 21.79 -7.29
CA LEU A 22 29.10 20.69 -7.46
C LEU A 22 29.17 19.69 -6.29
N MET A 23 30.38 19.35 -5.83
CA MET A 23 30.58 18.48 -4.67
C MET A 23 30.05 19.09 -3.37
N LEU A 24 30.21 20.41 -3.18
CA LEU A 24 29.71 21.10 -1.99
C LEU A 24 28.17 21.15 -1.93
N ALA A 25 27.50 21.22 -3.09
CA ALA A 25 26.05 21.20 -3.17
C ALA A 25 25.43 19.83 -2.78
N ILE A 26 26.14 18.72 -3.03
CA ILE A 26 25.66 17.37 -2.71
C ILE A 26 25.76 17.07 -1.22
N ALA A 27 26.73 17.66 -0.51
CA ALA A 27 26.93 17.44 0.93
C ALA A 27 25.90 18.16 1.83
N GLY A 28 25.07 19.07 1.28
CA GLY A 28 24.08 19.83 2.05
C GLY A 28 22.72 19.15 2.26
N ALA A 29 22.49 17.96 1.70
CA ALA A 29 21.20 17.26 1.77
C ALA A 29 21.13 16.16 2.86
N ALA A 30 22.14 16.04 3.72
CA ALA A 30 22.18 15.07 4.82
C ALA A 30 22.10 15.78 6.18
N CYS A 31 20.91 16.26 6.53
CA CYS A 31 20.48 16.49 7.90
C CYS A 31 19.03 16.00 7.98
N GLY A 32 18.84 14.80 8.53
CA GLY A 32 17.58 14.35 9.10
C GLY A 32 17.90 14.03 10.55
N ASP A 33 17.49 14.91 11.45
CA ASP A 33 17.62 14.75 12.91
C ASP A 33 16.70 13.60 13.35
N ASP A 34 17.30 12.66 14.06
CA ASP A 34 16.65 11.59 14.83
C ASP A 34 16.17 12.20 16.16
N ASP A 35 14.85 12.41 16.31
CA ASP A 35 14.23 12.72 17.60
C ASP A 35 13.45 11.48 18.10
N ASP A 36 14.17 10.59 18.77
CA ASP A 36 13.65 9.63 19.74
C ASP A 36 13.52 10.35 21.09
N ASP A 37 12.33 10.43 21.68
CA ASP A 37 12.15 10.64 23.14
C ASP A 37 10.75 10.17 23.61
N ASP A 38 10.78 8.97 24.22
CA ASP A 38 10.19 8.56 25.50
C ASP A 38 8.67 8.58 25.79
N ASP A 39 8.23 7.38 26.19
CA ASP A 39 7.01 7.04 26.93
C ASP A 39 6.74 7.97 28.13
N SER A 40 5.52 8.52 28.19
CA SER A 40 4.91 8.87 29.47
C SER A 40 3.60 8.10 29.65
N SER A 41 3.69 7.01 30.39
CA SER A 41 2.55 6.40 31.05
C SER A 41 1.97 7.40 32.06
N SER A 42 0.83 8.00 31.72
CA SER A 42 -0.05 8.60 32.71
C SER A 42 -1.27 7.70 32.87
N SER A 43 -1.18 6.84 33.88
CA SER A 43 -2.34 6.33 34.59
C SER A 43 -3.09 7.53 35.19
N ILE A 44 -4.17 7.94 34.55
CA ILE A 44 -5.23 8.70 35.18
C ILE A 44 -6.46 7.79 35.16
N ASP A 45 -6.55 6.98 36.21
CA ASP A 45 -7.83 6.61 36.78
C ASP A 45 -8.44 7.89 37.36
N ASP A 46 -9.65 8.24 36.96
CA ASP A 46 -10.56 9.07 37.76
C ASP A 46 -12.00 8.71 37.37
N ASP A 47 -12.51 7.69 38.06
CA ASP A 47 -13.92 7.43 38.28
C ASP A 47 -14.57 8.67 38.92
N THR A 48 -15.42 9.39 38.20
CA THR A 48 -16.59 10.04 38.81
C THR A 48 -17.67 10.30 37.75
N GLY A 49 -18.71 9.46 37.72
CA GLY A 49 -19.84 9.65 36.82
C GLY A 49 -20.90 8.57 36.95
N ASP A 50 -21.33 8.36 38.20
CA ASP A 50 -22.52 7.61 38.59
C ASP A 50 -23.77 8.49 38.37
N ASP A 51 -24.65 8.08 37.45
CA ASP A 51 -26.09 8.33 37.53
C ASP A 51 -26.89 7.15 36.97
N ASP A 52 -27.08 6.17 37.86
CA ASP A 52 -28.23 5.28 37.91
C ASP A 52 -29.54 5.99 37.52
N ILE A 53 -30.27 5.45 36.54
CA ILE A 53 -31.73 5.50 36.48
C ILE A 53 -32.24 4.27 35.69
N THR A 54 -33.16 3.56 36.36
CA THR A 54 -34.04 2.46 35.95
C THR A 54 -33.44 1.07 35.81
N ASP A 55 -33.37 0.40 36.98
CA ASP A 55 -34.06 -0.88 37.22
C ASP A 55 -35.23 -1.10 36.25
N ASP A 56 -35.24 -2.25 35.57
CA ASP A 56 -36.43 -3.08 35.35
C ASP A 56 -35.93 -4.51 35.08
N ASP A 57 -35.60 -5.20 36.18
CA ASP A 57 -35.63 -6.66 36.25
C ASP A 57 -37.09 -7.10 36.27
N ASP A 58 -37.58 -7.65 35.16
CA ASP A 58 -38.77 -8.51 35.13
C ASP A 58 -38.33 -9.90 34.63
N ASP A 59 -37.90 -10.72 35.59
CA ASP A 59 -37.94 -12.18 35.50
C ASP A 59 -39.41 -12.64 35.59
N ASP A 60 -39.94 -13.28 34.54
CA ASP A 60 -41.01 -14.27 34.73
C ASP A 60 -40.80 -15.46 33.78
N ASP A 61 -40.16 -16.48 34.33
CA ASP A 61 -40.09 -17.84 33.81
C ASP A 61 -41.47 -18.51 33.88
N THR A 62 -42.16 -18.64 32.75
CA THR A 62 -43.04 -19.79 32.47
C THR A 62 -43.18 -19.98 30.96
N ASP A 63 -42.45 -20.94 30.40
CA ASP A 63 -43.03 -22.11 29.72
C ASP A 63 -41.94 -22.87 28.96
N ASP A 64 -41.43 -23.91 29.62
CA ASP A 64 -40.89 -25.08 28.94
C ASP A 64 -42.00 -25.69 28.08
N ASP A 65 -41.78 -25.80 26.77
CA ASP A 65 -42.41 -26.85 25.98
C ASP A 65 -41.47 -27.32 24.86
N ASP A 66 -40.59 -28.25 25.24
CA ASP A 66 -39.95 -29.21 24.34
C ASP A 66 -41.04 -30.05 23.64
N THR A 67 -41.58 -29.57 22.52
CA THR A 67 -42.09 -30.45 21.46
C THR A 67 -41.95 -29.81 20.09
N SER A 68 -40.93 -30.25 19.34
CA SER A 68 -41.06 -30.80 17.98
C SER A 68 -39.84 -30.41 17.14
N ASP A 69 -38.85 -31.30 17.15
CA ASP A 69 -38.12 -31.60 15.92
C ASP A 69 -39.15 -31.93 14.82
N ASP A 70 -39.28 -31.06 13.84
CA ASP A 70 -39.78 -31.44 12.51
C ASP A 70 -38.92 -30.78 11.45
N ASP A 71 -37.82 -31.46 11.14
CA ASP A 71 -37.14 -31.39 9.86
C ASP A 71 -38.17 -31.62 8.74
N THR A 72 -38.75 -30.56 8.15
CA THR A 72 -39.13 -30.47 6.72
C THR A 72 -39.86 -29.17 6.39
N ALA A 73 -39.14 -28.07 6.43
CA ALA A 73 -39.41 -26.93 5.53
C ALA A 73 -38.07 -26.29 5.16
N ASP A 74 -37.26 -27.10 4.47
CA ASP A 74 -36.25 -26.61 3.53
C ASP A 74 -36.98 -25.74 2.48
N ASP A 75 -37.01 -24.43 2.75
CA ASP A 75 -37.39 -23.39 1.79
C ASP A 75 -36.15 -22.60 1.37
N ASP A 76 -35.06 -23.31 1.08
CA ASP A 76 -33.95 -22.80 0.27
C ASP A 76 -34.34 -22.74 -1.23
N THR A 77 -35.60 -22.41 -1.55
CA THR A 77 -35.98 -22.07 -2.94
C THR A 77 -35.71 -20.61 -3.29
N GLY A 78 -35.08 -19.86 -2.38
CA GLY A 78 -34.44 -18.58 -2.64
C GLY A 78 -32.95 -18.74 -2.92
N ASP A 79 -32.56 -19.67 -3.81
CA ASP A 79 -31.25 -19.67 -4.46
C ASP A 79 -31.18 -18.42 -5.38
N ASP A 80 -30.97 -17.28 -4.73
CA ASP A 80 -30.60 -15.99 -5.33
C ASP A 80 -29.08 -15.91 -5.57
N ASP A 81 -28.39 -17.06 -5.71
CA ASP A 81 -27.00 -17.08 -6.17
C ASP A 81 -26.90 -16.93 -7.70
N THR A 82 -28.02 -16.65 -8.39
CA THR A 82 -28.02 -16.20 -9.79
C THR A 82 -27.81 -14.69 -9.92
N ALA A 83 -27.07 -14.07 -8.99
CA ALA A 83 -26.32 -12.90 -9.36
C ALA A 83 -25.26 -13.34 -10.38
N GLU A 84 -25.54 -13.13 -11.66
CA GLU A 84 -24.59 -13.29 -12.77
C GLU A 84 -23.23 -12.80 -12.31
N ALA A 85 -22.33 -13.74 -11.96
CA ALA A 85 -20.97 -13.40 -11.59
C ALA A 85 -20.44 -12.52 -12.73
N PRO A 86 -19.86 -11.35 -12.44
CA PRO A 86 -19.43 -10.45 -13.49
C PRO A 86 -18.59 -11.25 -14.48
N PHE A 87 -18.94 -11.19 -15.76
CA PHE A 87 -18.32 -11.98 -16.82
C PHE A 87 -16.80 -11.78 -16.78
N PHE A 88 -16.11 -12.67 -16.07
CA PHE A 88 -14.68 -12.75 -16.14
C PHE A 88 -14.37 -13.64 -17.34
N PRO A 89 -13.48 -13.23 -18.25
CA PRO A 89 -12.96 -14.15 -19.25
C PRO A 89 -12.46 -15.41 -18.53
N VAL A 90 -12.65 -16.56 -19.19
CA VAL A 90 -12.27 -17.90 -18.69
C VAL A 90 -10.90 -17.81 -18.00
N GLY A 91 -10.82 -18.19 -16.72
CA GLY A 91 -9.61 -18.08 -15.90
C GLY A 91 -9.66 -17.00 -14.80
N GLY A 92 -10.65 -16.11 -14.80
CA GLY A 92 -10.78 -15.09 -13.74
C GLY A 92 -9.73 -13.98 -13.84
N PRO A 93 -9.76 -12.97 -12.94
CA PRO A 93 -8.82 -11.86 -12.97
C PRO A 93 -7.37 -12.25 -12.66
N PHE A 94 -7.12 -13.49 -12.22
CA PHE A 94 -5.79 -13.98 -11.84
C PHE A 94 -5.25 -15.10 -12.74
N ALA A 95 -5.89 -15.37 -13.89
CA ALA A 95 -5.50 -16.45 -14.81
C ALA A 95 -3.99 -16.44 -15.13
N ASP A 96 -3.47 -15.28 -15.52
CA ASP A 96 -2.05 -15.12 -15.87
C ASP A 96 -1.12 -15.41 -14.67
N ALA A 97 -1.55 -15.07 -13.44
CA ALA A 97 -0.78 -15.34 -12.23
C ALA A 97 -0.83 -16.82 -11.81
N ASP A 98 -1.92 -17.52 -12.17
CA ASP A 98 -2.07 -18.96 -11.94
C ASP A 98 -1.20 -19.76 -12.92
N GLU A 99 -1.22 -19.39 -14.20
CA GLU A 99 -0.35 -19.99 -15.24
C GLU A 99 1.16 -19.78 -14.97
N ASN A 100 1.51 -18.73 -14.21
CA ASN A 100 2.89 -18.38 -13.85
C ASN A 100 3.11 -18.45 -12.33
N ALA A 101 2.57 -19.49 -11.68
CA ALA A 101 2.75 -19.71 -10.25
C ALA A 101 4.24 -19.65 -9.83
N GLY A 102 4.51 -18.91 -8.77
CA GLY A 102 5.87 -18.66 -8.27
C GLY A 102 6.52 -17.38 -8.80
N GLU A 103 5.95 -16.74 -9.81
CA GLU A 103 6.44 -15.51 -10.41
C GLU A 103 5.54 -14.30 -10.08
N TRP A 104 6.11 -13.10 -10.17
CA TRP A 104 5.33 -11.87 -10.03
C TRP A 104 4.70 -11.50 -11.37
N VAL A 105 3.38 -11.36 -11.39
CA VAL A 105 2.60 -10.93 -12.56
C VAL A 105 1.92 -9.61 -12.25
N TRP A 106 2.03 -8.65 -13.17
CA TRP A 106 1.33 -7.37 -13.05
C TRP A 106 -0.11 -7.51 -13.54
N LEU A 107 -1.07 -7.17 -12.68
CA LEU A 107 -2.49 -7.15 -12.99
C LEU A 107 -3.00 -5.70 -13.04
N PRO A 108 -3.35 -5.15 -14.22
CA PRO A 108 -4.03 -3.86 -14.29
C PRO A 108 -5.42 -3.97 -13.65
N VAL A 109 -5.79 -3.00 -12.83
CA VAL A 109 -7.11 -2.96 -12.18
C VAL A 109 -7.92 -1.82 -12.81
N PRO A 110 -8.92 -2.11 -13.67
CA PRO A 110 -9.69 -1.08 -14.33
C PRO A 110 -10.33 -0.10 -13.35
N GLY A 111 -10.20 1.19 -13.62
CA GLY A 111 -10.73 2.25 -12.75
C GLY A 111 -9.78 2.71 -11.64
N ASN A 112 -8.74 1.93 -11.31
CA ASN A 112 -7.71 2.40 -10.37
C ASN A 112 -6.84 3.46 -11.06
N ILE A 113 -6.74 4.62 -10.43
CA ILE A 113 -6.01 5.78 -10.94
C ILE A 113 -4.99 6.30 -9.93
N CYS A 114 -3.85 6.76 -10.44
CA CYS A 114 -2.86 7.50 -9.67
C CYS A 114 -3.23 8.99 -9.55
N ARG A 115 -2.42 9.76 -8.81
CA ARG A 115 -2.60 11.21 -8.61
C ARG A 115 -2.57 12.02 -9.91
N ASP A 116 -1.83 11.57 -10.92
CA ASP A 116 -1.78 12.22 -12.24
C ASP A 116 -2.84 11.73 -13.22
N GLY A 117 -3.75 10.85 -12.78
CA GLY A 117 -4.82 10.27 -13.59
C GLY A 117 -4.39 9.06 -14.43
N SER A 118 -3.13 8.62 -14.39
CA SER A 118 -2.72 7.39 -15.06
C SER A 118 -3.40 6.16 -14.44
N ALA A 119 -3.69 5.14 -15.25
CA ALA A 119 -4.14 3.85 -14.75
C ALA A 119 -3.06 3.17 -13.90
N THR A 120 -3.48 2.34 -12.94
CA THR A 120 -2.58 1.53 -12.10
C THR A 120 -3.13 0.11 -11.89
N GLY A 121 -2.44 -0.68 -11.07
CA GLY A 121 -2.72 -2.10 -10.86
C GLY A 121 -2.03 -2.63 -9.61
N ILE A 122 -2.01 -3.95 -9.49
CA ILE A 122 -1.36 -4.68 -8.40
C ILE A 122 -0.43 -5.73 -8.99
N ALA A 123 0.63 -6.08 -8.27
CA ALA A 123 1.42 -7.26 -8.59
C ALA A 123 0.94 -8.45 -7.75
N VAL A 124 0.75 -9.59 -8.40
CA VAL A 124 0.27 -10.83 -7.78
C VAL A 124 1.31 -11.91 -7.98
N ARG A 125 1.53 -12.70 -6.93
CA ARG A 125 2.37 -13.90 -6.99
C ARG A 125 1.64 -15.04 -6.30
N LEU A 126 1.06 -15.93 -7.10
CA LEU A 126 0.42 -17.14 -6.59
C LEU A 126 1.46 -18.23 -6.37
N GLN A 127 1.14 -19.19 -5.50
CA GLN A 127 1.99 -20.33 -5.18
C GLN A 127 1.13 -21.58 -5.15
N GLU A 128 1.64 -22.68 -5.71
CA GLU A 128 0.93 -23.96 -5.68
C GLU A 128 0.66 -24.38 -4.23
N ASN A 129 -0.56 -24.83 -3.97
CA ASN A 129 -1.01 -25.31 -2.65
C ASN A 129 -0.96 -24.26 -1.52
N ALA A 130 -0.83 -22.96 -1.84
CA ALA A 130 -0.91 -21.91 -0.83
C ALA A 130 -2.37 -21.69 -0.39
N ASN A 131 -2.57 -21.63 0.92
CA ASN A 131 -3.88 -21.35 1.55
C ASN A 131 -3.84 -20.12 2.46
N LYS A 132 -2.80 -19.29 2.33
CA LYS A 132 -2.62 -18.05 3.07
C LYS A 132 -2.45 -16.90 2.10
N LEU A 133 -3.07 -15.77 2.42
CA LEU A 133 -2.99 -14.53 1.66
C LEU A 133 -2.10 -13.53 2.39
N MET A 134 -1.20 -12.88 1.65
CA MET A 134 -0.46 -11.71 2.10
C MET A 134 -0.80 -10.54 1.17
N ILE A 135 -1.20 -9.41 1.75
CA ILE A 135 -1.40 -8.16 1.04
C ILE A 135 -0.32 -7.20 1.52
N PHE A 136 0.51 -6.72 0.59
CA PHE A 136 1.55 -5.72 0.86
C PHE A 136 1.15 -4.40 0.23
N MET A 137 1.12 -3.35 1.04
CA MET A 137 0.87 -1.98 0.60
C MET A 137 2.19 -1.23 0.58
N GLN A 138 2.66 -0.87 -0.62
CA GLN A 138 3.92 -0.13 -0.77
C GLN A 138 3.81 1.25 -0.11
N GLY A 139 4.73 1.58 0.78
CA GLY A 139 4.89 2.92 1.34
C GLY A 139 5.53 3.91 0.35
N GLY A 140 5.53 5.20 0.71
CA GLY A 140 6.13 6.24 -0.15
C GLY A 140 5.93 7.68 0.35
N GLY A 141 5.69 7.85 1.65
CA GLY A 141 5.27 9.13 2.22
C GLY A 141 3.92 9.61 1.67
N ALA A 142 3.60 10.87 1.94
CA ALA A 142 2.42 11.55 1.41
C ALA A 142 2.80 12.97 0.98
N CYS A 143 1.94 13.61 0.19
CA CYS A 143 2.03 15.03 -0.10
C CYS A 143 0.69 15.70 0.18
N PHE A 144 0.73 16.93 0.69
CA PHE A 144 -0.44 17.64 1.22
C PHE A 144 -0.56 19.08 0.67
N ASP A 145 0.43 19.54 -0.10
CA ASP A 145 0.41 20.81 -0.80
C ASP A 145 1.14 20.72 -2.15
N ALA A 146 1.07 21.79 -2.95
CA ALA A 146 1.69 21.81 -4.28
C ALA A 146 3.22 21.63 -4.25
N GLY A 147 3.90 22.13 -3.21
CA GLY A 147 5.35 22.03 -3.07
C GLY A 147 5.79 20.61 -2.74
N THR A 148 5.14 19.98 -1.77
CA THR A 148 5.41 18.60 -1.37
C THR A 148 5.02 17.61 -2.47
N CYS A 149 3.92 17.88 -3.20
CA CYS A 149 3.51 17.04 -4.32
C CYS A 149 4.40 17.16 -5.57
N ALA A 150 5.18 18.23 -5.69
CA ALA A 150 6.17 18.36 -6.78
C ALA A 150 7.36 17.40 -6.60
N GLY A 151 7.72 17.08 -5.34
CA GLY A 151 8.80 16.15 -5.02
C GLY A 151 8.37 14.70 -4.85
N ASN A 152 7.09 14.44 -4.63
CA ASN A 152 6.57 13.10 -4.40
C ASN A 152 6.20 12.39 -5.72
N PRO A 153 6.47 11.08 -5.90
CA PRO A 153 6.04 10.32 -7.07
C PRO A 153 4.53 10.47 -7.31
N LYS A 154 4.14 10.65 -8.56
CA LYS A 154 2.73 10.93 -8.93
C LYS A 154 1.99 9.72 -9.49
N LYS A 155 2.71 8.64 -9.78
CA LYS A 155 2.21 7.41 -10.41
C LYS A 155 3.04 6.19 -10.03
N PHE A 156 2.44 5.02 -10.16
CA PHE A 156 3.09 3.72 -10.08
C PHE A 156 2.34 2.75 -10.98
N GLY A 157 3.05 2.09 -11.88
CA GLY A 157 2.50 1.09 -12.80
C GLY A 157 3.48 -0.05 -13.04
N GLU A 158 3.17 -0.88 -14.04
CA GLU A 158 3.97 -2.06 -14.38
C GLU A 158 5.45 -1.75 -14.61
N ALA A 159 5.75 -0.64 -15.29
CA ALA A 159 7.12 -0.24 -15.57
C ALA A 159 7.89 0.08 -14.27
N GLU A 160 7.25 0.79 -13.34
CA GLU A 160 7.83 1.10 -12.03
C GLU A 160 7.99 -0.17 -11.18
N PHE A 161 7.01 -1.08 -11.22
CA PHE A 161 7.09 -2.38 -10.55
C PHE A 161 8.25 -3.23 -11.07
N ASN A 162 8.36 -3.39 -12.40
CA ASN A 162 9.42 -4.17 -13.04
C ASN A 162 10.81 -3.56 -12.74
N SER A 163 10.89 -2.24 -12.63
CA SER A 163 12.13 -1.55 -12.23
C SER A 163 12.49 -1.85 -10.77
N ALA A 164 11.51 -1.88 -9.87
CA ALA A 164 11.74 -2.18 -8.45
C ALA A 164 12.18 -3.63 -8.24
N THR A 165 11.51 -4.60 -8.88
CA THR A 165 11.80 -6.03 -8.71
C THR A 165 13.10 -6.47 -9.39
N THR A 166 13.46 -5.86 -10.53
CA THR A 166 14.76 -6.11 -11.17
C THR A 166 15.92 -5.51 -10.37
N GLY A 167 15.70 -4.40 -9.65
CA GLY A 167 16.70 -3.80 -8.76
C GLY A 167 16.92 -4.60 -7.47
N GLU A 168 15.87 -5.18 -6.90
CA GLU A 168 15.92 -5.95 -5.66
C GLU A 168 16.57 -7.34 -5.85
N LEU A 169 16.39 -7.97 -7.01
CA LEU A 169 17.06 -9.24 -7.37
C LEU A 169 18.58 -9.13 -7.63
N THR A 170 19.16 -7.93 -7.58
CA THR A 170 20.62 -7.74 -7.64
C THR A 170 21.26 -7.50 -6.26
N ARG A 171 20.45 -7.51 -5.19
CA ARG A 171 20.91 -7.26 -3.81
C ARG A 171 20.57 -8.38 -2.81
N ALA A 172 20.14 -9.54 -3.29
CA ALA A 172 20.06 -10.77 -2.51
C ALA A 172 21.24 -11.69 -2.80
#